data_AF-A0A428WPZ0-F1
#
_entry.id   AF-A0A428WPZ0-F1
#
_cell.length_a   1.000
_cell.length_b   1.000
_cell.length_c   1.000
_cell.angle_alpha   90.00
_cell.angle_beta   90.00
_cell.angle_gamma   90.00
#
_symmetry.space_group_name_H-M   'P 1'
#
loop_
_entity.id
_entity.type
_entity.pdbx_description
1 polymer ?
#
loop_
_entity_poly.entity_id
_entity_poly.type
_entity_poly.pdbx_seq_one_letter_code
_entity_poly.pdbx_strand_id
1 'polypeptide(L)'
;MTVQITAGQFHAADGVEDWRCLYHLVSAHFRTGSLTGGIALVDEIGRLAGEAEQDYLNLDLRPAGVTVNLSRRDVALARRISAAARALDIPADPTAPQLVNVTLDALAGADVLPFWRVLLGYRQIGDDYLADPARRGPGFGSQQLNAARPHRNRLHLDVAVPHDQAEARVAAALAAGGHLVSDAHAPKWWVLADAEGNEACVATWVGRE
;
A
#
# COMPACT_ATOMS: atom_id res chain seq x y z
N MET A 1 -15.87 6.70 16.32
CA MET A 1 -14.52 6.19 15.96
C MET A 1 -13.91 5.63 17.23
N THR A 2 -13.71 4.31 17.30
CA THR A 2 -13.04 3.69 18.45
C THR A 2 -11.57 4.13 18.41
N VAL A 3 -11.10 4.73 19.50
CA VAL A 3 -9.70 5.19 19.60
C VAL A 3 -8.80 3.95 19.49
N GLN A 4 -8.00 3.89 18.42
CA GLN A 4 -6.98 2.86 18.24
C GLN A 4 -5.88 3.06 19.29
N ILE A 5 -5.39 1.96 19.87
CA ILE A 5 -4.20 2.00 20.72
C ILE A 5 -2.98 2.49 19.92
N THR A 6 -1.99 3.07 20.59
CA THR A 6 -0.75 3.50 19.95
C THR A 6 0.13 2.30 19.54
N ALA A 7 1.13 2.52 18.67
CA ALA A 7 2.09 1.47 18.35
C ALA A 7 2.87 1.00 19.59
N GLY A 8 3.21 1.93 20.49
CA GLY A 8 3.87 1.59 21.76
C GLY A 8 2.97 0.75 22.66
N GLN A 9 1.68 1.08 22.76
CA GLN A 9 0.72 0.26 23.52
C GLN A 9 0.53 -1.13 22.91
N PHE A 10 0.53 -1.25 21.57
CA PHE A 10 0.47 -2.55 20.91
C PHE A 10 1.70 -3.40 21.26
N HIS A 11 2.91 -2.85 21.13
CA HIS A 11 4.16 -3.55 21.43
C HIS A 11 4.41 -3.83 22.92
N ALA A 12 3.73 -3.11 23.82
CA ALA A 12 3.77 -3.38 25.25
C ALA A 12 2.84 -4.54 25.67
N ALA A 13 1.97 -5.02 24.79
CA ALA A 13 1.09 -6.15 25.08
C ALA A 13 1.83 -7.48 24.89
N ASP A 14 1.68 -8.42 25.83
CA ASP A 14 2.28 -9.76 25.71
C ASP A 14 1.75 -10.53 24.49
N GLY A 15 2.52 -11.43 23.89
CA GLY A 15 2.00 -12.35 22.86
C GLY A 15 1.85 -11.73 21.47
N VAL A 16 2.45 -10.57 21.22
CA VAL A 16 2.52 -9.91 19.89
C VAL A 16 3.95 -9.80 19.36
N GLU A 17 4.88 -10.60 19.89
CA GLU A 17 6.31 -10.55 19.59
C GLU A 17 6.62 -10.83 18.10
N ASP A 18 5.71 -11.52 17.42
CA ASP A 18 5.76 -11.83 15.98
C ASP A 18 5.44 -10.62 15.08
N TRP A 19 4.88 -9.53 15.64
CA TRP A 19 4.22 -8.46 14.89
C TRP A 19 5.00 -7.13 14.92
N ARG A 20 4.96 -6.37 13.83
CA ARG A 20 5.62 -5.05 13.68
C ARG A 20 4.62 -3.99 13.26
N CYS A 21 4.46 -2.95 14.06
CA CYS A 21 3.78 -1.74 13.62
C CYS A 21 4.64 -1.01 12.57
N LEU A 22 4.10 -0.82 11.37
CA LEU A 22 4.75 -0.16 10.24
C LEU A 22 3.82 0.96 9.74
N TYR A 23 4.10 2.19 10.14
CA TYR A 23 3.25 3.35 9.88
C TYR A 23 1.78 3.11 10.30
N HIS A 24 0.91 2.88 9.31
CA HIS A 24 -0.54 2.73 9.44
C HIS A 24 -1.00 1.25 9.46
N LEU A 25 -0.06 0.29 9.49
CA LEU A 25 -0.33 -1.14 9.57
C LEU A 25 0.36 -1.78 10.78
N VAL A 26 -0.11 -2.97 11.15
CA VAL A 26 0.64 -3.93 11.96
C VAL A 26 0.75 -5.26 11.23
N SER A 27 1.96 -5.79 11.12
CA SER A 27 2.29 -6.85 10.17
C SER A 27 3.07 -7.98 10.84
N ALA A 28 2.79 -9.22 10.46
CA ALA A 28 3.60 -10.40 10.81
C ALA A 28 3.88 -11.22 9.55
N HIS A 29 5.05 -11.85 9.50
CA HIS A 29 5.42 -12.78 8.44
C HIS A 29 5.65 -14.17 9.03
N PHE A 30 5.08 -15.19 8.40
CA PHE A 30 5.15 -16.58 8.82
C PHE A 30 5.78 -17.43 7.71
N ARG A 31 6.91 -18.09 8.01
CA ARG A 31 7.70 -18.86 7.04
C ARG A 31 7.12 -20.27 6.90
N THR A 32 6.22 -20.45 5.94
CA THR A 32 5.46 -21.70 5.76
C THR A 32 6.25 -22.80 5.06
N GLY A 33 7.35 -22.45 4.38
CA GLY A 33 8.22 -23.39 3.67
C GLY A 33 7.60 -24.07 2.44
N SER A 34 6.29 -23.89 2.23
CA SER A 34 5.55 -24.43 1.09
C SER A 34 4.25 -23.67 0.89
N LEU A 35 3.71 -23.76 -0.32
CA LEU A 35 2.38 -23.23 -0.63
C LEU A 35 1.29 -23.96 0.15
N THR A 36 1.39 -25.29 0.30
CA THR A 36 0.42 -26.09 1.08
C THR A 36 0.37 -25.67 2.54
N GLY A 37 1.52 -25.46 3.18
CA GLY A 37 1.58 -24.95 4.56
C GLY A 37 1.00 -23.54 4.67
N GLY A 38 1.22 -22.69 3.66
CA GLY A 38 0.62 -21.37 3.59
C GLY A 38 -0.90 -21.40 3.44
N ILE A 39 -1.43 -22.31 2.61
CA ILE A 39 -2.89 -22.52 2.48
C ILE A 39 -3.47 -22.98 3.80
N ALA A 40 -2.82 -23.91 4.51
CA ALA A 40 -3.29 -24.39 5.81
C ALA A 40 -3.38 -23.25 6.84
N LEU A 41 -2.36 -22.38 6.90
CA LEU A 41 -2.38 -21.22 7.79
C LEU A 41 -3.46 -20.20 7.38
N VAL A 42 -3.61 -19.90 6.09
CA VAL A 42 -4.64 -18.97 5.60
C VAL A 42 -6.04 -19.49 5.91
N ASP A 43 -6.29 -20.79 5.74
CA ASP A 43 -7.58 -21.42 6.07
C ASP A 43 -7.88 -21.33 7.57
N GLU A 44 -6.88 -21.56 8.43
CA GLU A 44 -7.02 -21.38 9.88
C GLU A 44 -7.33 -19.92 10.24
N ILE A 45 -6.60 -18.95 9.68
CA ILE A 45 -6.85 -17.52 9.90
C ILE A 45 -8.27 -17.15 9.43
N GLY A 46 -8.71 -17.66 8.28
CA GLY A 46 -10.06 -17.44 7.75
C GLY A 46 -11.15 -17.97 8.68
N ARG A 47 -10.92 -19.10 9.36
CA ARG A 47 -11.84 -19.66 10.36
C ARG A 47 -11.83 -18.88 11.69
N LEU A 48 -10.71 -18.22 12.03
CA LEU A 48 -10.55 -17.45 13.27
C LEU A 48 -11.09 -16.01 13.17
N ALA A 49 -10.98 -15.38 12.01
CA ALA A 49 -11.35 -13.97 11.82
C ALA A 49 -12.86 -13.81 11.65
N GLY A 50 -13.50 -13.10 12.58
CA GLY A 50 -14.91 -12.73 12.46
C GLY A 50 -15.17 -11.74 11.32
N GLU A 51 -16.43 -11.57 10.91
CA GLU A 51 -16.80 -10.71 9.77
C GLU A 51 -16.23 -9.28 9.88
N ALA A 52 -16.35 -8.64 11.05
CA ALA A 52 -15.83 -7.29 11.27
C ALA A 52 -14.29 -7.21 11.26
N GLU A 53 -13.61 -8.33 11.48
CA GLU A 53 -12.14 -8.42 11.45
C GLU A 53 -11.61 -8.54 10.01
N GLN A 54 -12.40 -9.18 9.15
CA GLN A 54 -12.07 -9.34 7.73
C GLN A 54 -11.98 -8.00 7.00
N ASP A 55 -12.70 -6.96 7.46
CA ASP A 55 -12.65 -5.61 6.88
C ASP A 55 -11.26 -4.94 6.97
N TYR A 56 -10.43 -5.36 7.93
CA TYR A 56 -9.12 -4.75 8.15
C TYR A 56 -7.96 -5.75 8.11
N LEU A 57 -8.23 -7.02 7.84
CA LEU A 57 -7.26 -8.10 7.66
C LEU A 57 -6.90 -8.25 6.18
N ASN A 58 -5.60 -8.34 5.88
CA ASN A 58 -5.09 -8.63 4.55
C ASN A 58 -4.02 -9.72 4.63
N LEU A 59 -4.07 -10.67 3.69
CA LEU A 59 -3.19 -11.84 3.62
C LEU A 59 -2.48 -11.86 2.26
N ASP A 60 -1.15 -11.87 2.28
CA ASP A 60 -0.31 -12.13 1.10
C ASP A 60 0.28 -13.53 1.23
N LEU A 61 -0.27 -14.48 0.48
CA LEU A 61 0.20 -15.87 0.41
C LEU A 61 1.18 -16.02 -0.74
N ARG A 62 2.43 -16.38 -0.41
CA ARG A 62 3.49 -16.71 -1.36
C ARG A 62 4.09 -18.08 -1.05
N PRO A 63 4.81 -18.70 -2.00
CA PRO A 63 5.48 -19.98 -1.74
C PRO A 63 6.42 -19.96 -0.51
N ALA A 64 7.03 -18.81 -0.23
CA ALA A 64 7.97 -18.65 0.89
C ALA A 64 7.28 -18.47 2.26
N GLY A 65 6.02 -18.04 2.29
CA GLY A 65 5.35 -17.68 3.54
C GLY A 65 4.05 -16.90 3.36
N VAL A 66 3.41 -16.62 4.49
CA VAL A 66 2.22 -15.78 4.59
C VAL A 66 2.58 -14.50 5.33
N THR A 67 2.37 -13.36 4.69
CA THR A 67 2.41 -12.06 5.36
C THR A 67 0.99 -11.65 5.73
N VAL A 68 0.77 -11.37 7.00
CA VAL A 68 -0.50 -10.91 7.56
C VAL A 68 -0.37 -9.43 7.89
N ASN A 69 -1.32 -8.61 7.42
CA ASN A 69 -1.40 -7.19 7.72
C ASN A 69 -2.75 -6.86 8.34
N LEU A 70 -2.75 -6.11 9.44
CA LEU A 70 -3.95 -5.52 10.03
C LEU A 70 -3.87 -4.00 9.89
N SER A 71 -4.90 -3.38 9.32
CA SER A 71 -5.02 -1.90 9.32
C SER A 71 -5.52 -1.33 10.64
N ARG A 72 -5.72 -2.21 11.62
CA ARG A 72 -6.04 -1.88 13.00
C ARG A 72 -5.05 -2.59 13.93
N ARG A 73 -4.63 -1.89 14.98
CA ARG A 73 -3.80 -2.48 16.06
C ARG A 73 -4.64 -3.37 16.98
N ASP A 74 -5.09 -4.50 16.45
CA ASP A 74 -5.88 -5.48 17.17
C ASP A 74 -4.97 -6.55 17.81
N VAL A 75 -4.76 -6.42 19.12
CA VAL A 75 -3.92 -7.33 19.91
C VAL A 75 -4.55 -8.72 20.00
N ALA A 76 -5.88 -8.82 20.10
CA ALA A 76 -6.56 -10.09 20.29
C ALA A 76 -6.50 -10.95 19.03
N LEU A 77 -6.74 -10.36 17.86
CA LEU A 77 -6.59 -11.05 16.59
C LEU A 77 -5.14 -11.43 16.31
N ALA A 78 -4.18 -10.51 16.54
CA ALA A 78 -2.75 -10.78 16.36
C ALA A 78 -2.30 -12.02 17.16
N ARG A 79 -2.69 -12.11 18.43
CA ARG A 79 -2.41 -13.26 19.31
C ARG A 79 -3.01 -14.57 18.79
N ARG A 80 -4.27 -14.55 18.35
CA ARG A 80 -4.95 -15.74 17.82
C ARG A 80 -4.27 -16.25 16.56
N ILE A 81 -3.87 -15.36 15.66
CA ILE A 81 -3.13 -15.71 14.44
C ILE A 81 -1.75 -16.30 14.78
N SER A 82 -1.01 -15.67 15.68
CA SER A 82 0.28 -16.22 16.16
C SER A 82 0.12 -17.60 16.82
N ALA A 83 -0.96 -17.82 17.57
CA ALA A 83 -1.26 -19.12 18.16
C ALA A 83 -1.59 -20.19 17.11
N ALA A 84 -2.36 -19.84 16.08
CA ALA A 84 -2.62 -20.72 14.94
C ALA A 84 -1.35 -21.12 14.19
N ALA A 85 -0.46 -20.17 13.91
CA ALA A 85 0.82 -20.46 13.28
C ALA A 85 1.66 -21.43 14.12
N ARG A 86 1.73 -21.23 15.45
CA ARG A 86 2.42 -22.15 16.36
C ARG A 86 1.80 -23.55 16.39
N ALA A 87 0.48 -23.67 16.35
CA ALA A 87 -0.21 -24.96 16.31
C ALA A 87 0.05 -25.76 15.02
N LEU A 88 0.48 -25.07 13.95
CA LEU A 88 0.87 -25.67 12.67
C LEU A 88 2.40 -25.81 12.54
N ASP A 89 3.17 -25.57 13.60
CA ASP A 89 4.64 -25.55 13.61
C ASP A 89 5.25 -24.55 12.58
N ILE A 90 4.55 -23.46 12.30
CA ILE A 90 5.00 -22.42 11.35
C ILE A 90 5.67 -21.29 12.13
N PRO A 91 7.00 -21.09 11.97
CA PRO A 91 7.70 -20.03 12.68
C PRO A 91 7.40 -18.65 12.08
N ALA A 92 7.20 -17.67 12.95
CA ALA A 92 7.24 -16.26 12.55
C ALA A 92 8.67 -15.82 12.21
N ASP A 93 8.78 -14.82 11.35
CA ASP A 93 10.00 -14.07 11.10
C ASP A 93 9.73 -12.57 11.31
N PRO A 94 9.99 -12.05 12.52
CA PRO A 94 9.74 -10.65 12.82
C PRO A 94 10.69 -9.66 12.10
N THR A 95 11.73 -10.15 11.42
CA THR A 95 12.69 -9.32 10.69
C THR A 95 12.27 -9.07 9.24
N ALA A 96 11.33 -9.87 8.72
CA ALA A 96 10.87 -9.82 7.34
C ALA A 96 9.87 -8.69 7.01
N PRO A 97 8.94 -8.26 7.90
CA PRO A 97 8.00 -7.19 7.56
C PRO A 97 8.71 -5.88 7.17
N GLN A 98 8.37 -5.38 5.98
CA GLN A 98 8.86 -4.12 5.46
C GLN A 98 7.71 -3.35 4.82
N LEU A 99 7.67 -2.04 5.04
CA LEU A 99 6.77 -1.13 4.33
C LEU A 99 7.60 -0.05 3.65
N VAL A 100 7.42 0.09 2.34
CA VAL A 100 8.02 1.16 1.54
C VAL A 100 6.97 2.23 1.30
N ASN A 101 7.35 3.50 1.51
CA ASN A 101 6.54 4.65 1.19
C ASN A 101 7.23 5.50 0.13
N VAL A 102 6.48 5.95 -0.88
CA VAL A 102 6.90 7.02 -1.76
C VAL A 102 6.33 8.31 -1.19
N THR A 103 7.17 9.30 -0.92
CA THR A 103 6.71 10.61 -0.44
C THR A 103 7.08 11.66 -1.47
N LEU A 104 6.09 12.44 -1.86
CA LEU A 104 6.26 13.61 -2.71
C LEU A 104 6.31 14.85 -1.83
N ASP A 105 7.34 15.67 -2.02
CA ASP A 105 7.36 17.01 -1.46
C ASP A 105 6.41 17.92 -2.26
N ALA A 106 5.50 18.62 -1.59
CA ALA A 106 4.57 19.57 -2.20
C ALA A 106 4.56 20.89 -1.42
N LEU A 107 4.44 22.03 -2.09
CA LEU A 107 4.31 23.32 -1.40
C LEU A 107 2.97 23.42 -0.66
N ALA A 108 2.98 24.16 0.45
CA ALA A 108 1.84 24.39 1.34
C ALA A 108 0.49 24.79 0.69
N GLY A 109 0.51 25.29 -0.54
CA GLY A 109 -0.68 25.69 -1.29
C GLY A 109 -1.01 24.84 -2.51
N ALA A 110 -0.22 23.80 -2.82
CA ALA A 110 -0.45 22.96 -3.99
C ALA A 110 -1.36 21.78 -3.64
N ASP A 111 -2.51 21.71 -4.31
CA ASP A 111 -3.43 20.60 -4.19
C ASP A 111 -3.08 19.50 -5.21
N VAL A 112 -2.08 18.67 -4.87
CA VAL A 112 -1.57 17.59 -5.76
C VAL A 112 -2.22 16.23 -5.50
N LEU A 113 -2.76 16.02 -4.29
CA LEU A 113 -3.27 14.70 -3.88
C LEU A 113 -4.44 14.18 -4.72
N PRO A 114 -5.41 15.00 -5.19
CA PRO A 114 -6.49 14.52 -6.05
C PRO A 114 -5.97 13.85 -7.32
N PHE A 115 -4.95 14.45 -7.96
CA PHE A 115 -4.28 13.88 -9.13
C PHE A 115 -3.66 12.51 -8.80
N TRP A 116 -2.80 12.44 -7.78
CA TRP A 116 -2.10 11.21 -7.42
C TRP A 116 -3.06 10.10 -6.97
N ARG A 117 -4.14 10.45 -6.27
CA ARG A 117 -5.18 9.50 -5.86
C ARG A 117 -5.81 8.81 -7.06
N VAL A 118 -6.18 9.56 -8.08
CA VAL A 118 -6.81 9.02 -9.28
C VAL A 118 -5.80 8.30 -10.17
N LEU A 119 -4.62 8.88 -10.37
CA LEU A 119 -3.55 8.31 -11.18
C LEU A 119 -3.14 6.92 -10.67
N LEU A 120 -2.95 6.76 -9.36
CA LEU A 120 -2.57 5.49 -8.73
C LEU A 120 -3.77 4.55 -8.54
N GLY A 121 -5.01 5.06 -8.57
CA GLY A 121 -6.21 4.31 -8.18
C GLY A 121 -6.26 4.04 -6.68
N TYR A 122 -5.69 4.94 -5.87
CA TYR A 122 -5.53 4.77 -4.42
C TYR A 122 -6.69 5.36 -3.62
N ARG A 123 -6.78 4.99 -2.34
CA ARG A 123 -7.67 5.60 -1.35
C ARG A 123 -6.90 6.47 -0.37
N GLN A 124 -7.48 7.59 0.03
CA GLN A 124 -6.86 8.51 0.98
C GLN A 124 -7.07 8.05 2.43
N ILE A 125 -6.04 8.22 3.26
CA ILE A 125 -6.01 7.97 4.69
C ILE A 125 -5.50 9.25 5.35
N GLY A 126 -6.31 9.86 6.22
CA GLY A 126 -5.97 11.18 6.77
C GLY A 126 -5.88 12.24 5.66
N ASP A 127 -5.08 13.26 5.89
CA ASP A 127 -5.04 14.44 5.02
C ASP A 127 -3.96 14.34 3.94
N ASP A 128 -2.92 13.55 4.16
CA ASP A 128 -1.66 13.59 3.41
C ASP A 128 -1.19 12.23 2.86
N TYR A 129 -1.97 11.17 3.03
CA TYR A 129 -1.54 9.81 2.71
C TYR A 129 -2.51 9.06 1.81
N LEU A 130 -1.98 8.35 0.82
CA LEU A 130 -2.71 7.50 -0.12
C LEU A 130 -2.23 6.05 0.00
N ALA A 131 -3.18 5.13 -0.02
CA ALA A 131 -2.91 3.71 0.06
C ALA A 131 -3.60 2.93 -1.06
N ASP A 132 -2.88 1.94 -1.59
CA ASP A 132 -3.45 0.94 -2.48
C ASP A 132 -4.59 0.19 -1.76
N PRO A 133 -5.83 0.22 -2.28
CA PRO A 133 -6.94 -0.57 -1.75
C PRO A 133 -6.63 -2.07 -1.64
N ALA A 134 -5.83 -2.59 -2.57
CA ALA A 134 -5.41 -3.99 -2.61
C ALA A 134 -4.14 -4.26 -1.79
N ARG A 135 -3.48 -3.21 -1.27
CA ARG A 135 -2.25 -3.28 -0.46
C ARG A 135 -1.08 -3.98 -1.16
N ARG A 136 -0.99 -3.87 -2.49
CA ARG A 136 0.08 -4.45 -3.30
C ARG A 136 1.19 -3.44 -3.59
N GLY A 137 0.82 -2.19 -3.85
CA GLY A 137 1.77 -1.11 -4.10
C GLY A 137 2.25 -0.41 -2.81
N PRO A 138 3.37 0.34 -2.89
CA PRO A 138 3.82 1.19 -1.79
C PRO A 138 2.75 2.25 -1.47
N GLY A 139 2.73 2.72 -0.24
CA GLY A 139 1.96 3.91 0.10
C GLY A 139 2.53 5.16 -0.57
N PHE A 140 1.69 6.17 -0.73
CA PHE A 140 2.07 7.43 -1.35
C PHE A 140 1.71 8.60 -0.42
N GLY A 141 2.69 9.30 0.11
CA GLY A 141 2.51 10.46 0.98
C GLY A 141 2.78 11.78 0.26
N SER A 142 2.14 12.85 0.72
CA SER A 142 2.48 14.22 0.37
C SER A 142 3.09 14.90 1.59
N GLN A 143 4.31 15.40 1.48
CA GLN A 143 4.99 16.15 2.53
C GLN A 143 4.96 17.63 2.21
N GLN A 144 4.37 18.41 3.11
CA GLN A 144 4.29 19.86 2.96
C GLN A 144 5.66 20.53 3.13
N LEU A 145 6.02 21.38 2.16
CA LEU A 145 7.16 22.28 2.21
C LEU A 145 6.72 23.75 2.34
N ASN A 146 7.52 24.49 3.11
CA ASN A 146 7.34 25.94 3.30
C ASN A 146 8.15 26.80 2.32
N ALA A 147 9.05 26.18 1.56
CA ALA A 147 9.86 26.85 0.55
C ALA A 147 10.18 25.87 -0.59
N ALA A 148 10.26 26.41 -1.81
CA ALA A 148 10.61 25.63 -2.99
C ALA A 148 12.03 25.06 -2.86
N ARG A 149 12.17 23.77 -3.16
CA ARG A 149 13.47 23.18 -3.42
C ARG A 149 13.81 23.45 -4.90
N PRO A 150 14.98 24.02 -5.21
CA PRO A 150 15.36 24.22 -6.60
C PRO A 150 15.49 22.86 -7.28
N HIS A 151 15.00 22.78 -8.52
CA HIS A 151 14.91 21.59 -9.38
C HIS A 151 13.69 20.68 -9.13
N ARG A 152 13.12 20.19 -10.24
CA ARG A 152 12.04 19.20 -10.22
C ARG A 152 12.49 17.88 -9.61
N ASN A 153 11.53 17.13 -9.07
CA ASN A 153 11.75 15.73 -8.74
C ASN A 153 12.23 14.97 -9.99
N ARG A 154 13.29 14.17 -9.87
CA ARG A 154 13.88 13.38 -10.97
C ARG A 154 13.46 11.91 -10.94
N LEU A 155 12.51 11.57 -10.07
CA LEU A 155 11.88 10.27 -10.03
C LEU A 155 10.64 10.26 -10.92
N HIS A 156 10.39 9.12 -11.56
CA HIS A 156 9.23 8.89 -12.39
C HIS A 156 8.47 7.65 -11.88
N LEU A 157 7.16 7.79 -11.71
CA LEU A 157 6.28 6.67 -11.36
C LEU A 157 5.55 6.18 -12.60
N ASP A 158 5.85 4.95 -13.01
CA ASP A 158 5.21 4.32 -14.15
C ASP A 158 4.04 3.43 -13.67
N VAL A 159 2.82 3.86 -13.95
CA VAL A 159 1.59 3.13 -13.59
C VAL A 159 1.14 2.31 -14.79
N ALA A 160 1.52 1.05 -14.81
CA ALA A 160 1.01 0.09 -15.79
C ALA A 160 -0.44 -0.29 -15.47
N VAL A 161 -1.34 -0.08 -16.43
CA VAL A 161 -2.76 -0.40 -16.32
C VAL A 161 -3.17 -1.36 -17.43
N PRO A 162 -4.31 -2.07 -17.29
CA PRO A 162 -4.90 -2.77 -18.42
C PRO A 162 -5.04 -1.81 -19.61
N HIS A 163 -4.59 -2.23 -20.79
CA HIS A 163 -4.48 -1.36 -21.96
C HIS A 163 -5.80 -0.67 -22.34
N ASP A 164 -6.93 -1.35 -22.15
CA ASP A 164 -8.30 -0.90 -22.38
C ASP A 164 -8.83 0.06 -21.29
N GLN A 165 -8.08 0.26 -20.21
CA GLN A 165 -8.38 1.18 -19.11
C GLN A 165 -7.48 2.43 -19.11
N ALA A 166 -6.47 2.47 -19.99
CA ALA A 166 -5.44 3.50 -19.97
C ALA A 166 -6.00 4.91 -20.24
N GLU A 167 -6.79 5.07 -21.30
CA GLU A 167 -7.38 6.36 -21.64
C GLU A 167 -8.34 6.86 -20.55
N ALA A 168 -9.13 5.96 -19.95
CA ALA A 168 -9.98 6.30 -18.82
C ALA A 168 -9.18 6.78 -17.60
N ARG A 169 -8.03 6.14 -17.32
CA ARG A 169 -7.12 6.58 -16.26
C ARG A 169 -6.52 7.96 -16.56
N VAL A 170 -6.08 8.19 -17.79
CA VAL A 170 -5.54 9.49 -18.24
C VAL A 170 -6.60 10.57 -18.08
N ALA A 171 -7.80 10.37 -18.63
CA ALA A 171 -8.90 11.33 -18.55
C ALA A 171 -9.28 11.66 -17.09
N ALA A 172 -9.32 10.66 -16.21
CA ALA A 172 -9.62 10.86 -14.81
C ALA A 172 -8.52 11.66 -14.09
N ALA A 173 -7.25 11.42 -14.40
CA ALA A 173 -6.13 12.18 -13.83
C ALA A 173 -6.15 13.65 -14.28
N LEU A 174 -6.48 13.92 -15.54
CA LEU A 174 -6.68 15.28 -16.06
C LEU A 174 -7.85 15.99 -15.36
N ALA A 175 -8.98 15.30 -15.18
CA ALA A 175 -10.14 15.83 -14.47
C ALA A 175 -9.84 16.12 -12.98
N ALA A 176 -8.85 15.45 -12.40
CA ALA A 176 -8.39 15.64 -11.02
C ALA A 176 -7.33 16.75 -10.87
N GLY A 177 -7.18 17.62 -11.88
CA GLY A 177 -6.26 18.77 -11.84
C GLY A 177 -4.86 18.49 -12.41
N GLY A 178 -4.63 17.30 -12.95
CA GLY A 178 -3.41 17.02 -13.71
C GLY A 178 -3.43 17.63 -15.11
N HIS A 179 -2.27 17.63 -15.75
CA HIS A 179 -2.14 18.04 -17.16
C HIS A 179 -1.30 17.05 -17.96
N LEU A 180 -1.57 16.96 -19.26
CA LEU A 180 -0.83 16.14 -20.19
C LEU A 180 0.48 16.83 -20.54
N VAL A 181 1.61 16.19 -20.24
CA VAL A 181 2.94 16.66 -20.61
C VAL A 181 3.32 16.16 -22.00
N SER A 182 3.03 14.88 -22.29
CA SER A 182 3.31 14.29 -23.60
C SER A 182 2.49 13.02 -23.83
N ASP A 183 1.93 12.90 -25.03
CA ASP A 183 1.31 11.69 -25.59
C ASP A 183 2.09 11.14 -26.80
N ALA A 184 3.29 11.65 -27.06
CA ALA A 184 4.11 11.28 -28.23
C ALA A 184 4.44 9.78 -28.29
N HIS A 185 4.26 9.07 -27.18
CA HIS A 185 4.50 7.63 -27.06
C HIS A 185 3.22 6.82 -26.87
N ALA A 186 2.04 7.43 -26.95
CA ALA A 186 0.78 6.72 -26.86
C ALA A 186 0.64 5.69 -28.01
N PRO A 187 0.04 4.50 -27.76
CA PRO A 187 -0.55 4.04 -26.49
C PRO A 187 0.44 3.34 -25.54
N LYS A 188 1.75 3.40 -25.83
CA LYS A 188 2.81 2.76 -25.02
C LYS A 188 2.90 3.39 -23.63
N TRP A 189 2.84 4.71 -23.56
CA TRP A 189 2.59 5.49 -22.35
C TRP A 189 2.19 6.95 -22.64
N TRP A 190 1.59 7.59 -21.65
CA TRP A 190 1.33 9.02 -21.58
C TRP A 190 2.06 9.61 -20.38
N VAL A 191 2.70 10.75 -20.54
CA VAL A 191 3.32 11.52 -19.45
C VAL A 191 2.33 12.56 -18.97
N LEU A 192 1.98 12.50 -17.69
CA LEU A 192 1.10 13.43 -16.99
C LEU A 192 1.89 14.11 -15.87
N ALA A 193 1.45 15.28 -15.45
CA ALA A 193 1.99 15.93 -14.27
C ALA A 193 0.91 16.54 -13.38
N ASP A 194 1.22 16.61 -12.08
CA ASP A 194 0.40 17.32 -11.09
C ASP A 194 0.53 18.85 -11.21
N ALA A 195 -0.11 19.58 -10.30
CA ALA A 195 -0.10 21.05 -10.29
C ALA A 195 1.29 21.68 -10.07
N GLU A 196 2.26 20.91 -9.58
CA GLU A 196 3.65 21.38 -9.38
C GLU A 196 4.62 20.89 -10.45
N GLY A 197 4.13 20.13 -11.44
CA GLY A 197 4.96 19.59 -12.51
C GLY A 197 5.67 18.29 -12.14
N ASN A 198 5.23 17.58 -11.09
CA ASN A 198 5.76 16.25 -10.80
C ASN A 198 5.18 15.25 -11.79
N GLU A 199 6.06 14.61 -12.57
CA GLU A 199 5.68 13.75 -13.69
C GLU A 199 5.44 12.29 -13.26
N ALA A 200 4.47 11.66 -13.90
CA ALA A 200 4.22 10.23 -13.84
C ALA A 200 3.63 9.71 -15.16
N CYS A 201 3.77 8.40 -15.40
CA CYS A 201 3.25 7.77 -16.60
C CYS A 201 2.04 6.89 -16.33
N VAL A 202 1.09 6.92 -17.26
CA VAL A 202 0.15 5.81 -17.47
C VAL A 202 0.70 4.98 -18.61
N ALA A 203 0.95 3.70 -18.39
CA ALA A 203 1.62 2.81 -19.34
C ALA A 203 0.77 1.60 -19.70
N THR A 204 0.94 1.11 -20.92
CA THR A 204 0.36 -0.16 -21.39
C THR A 204 1.42 -1.04 -22.03
N TRP A 205 1.08 -2.29 -22.33
CA TRP A 205 1.94 -3.19 -23.10
C TRP A 205 1.93 -2.90 -24.61
N VAL A 206 0.94 -2.15 -25.12
CA VAL A 206 0.75 -1.91 -26.56
C VAL A 206 1.92 -1.08 -27.11
N GLY A 207 2.52 -1.53 -28.21
CA GLY A 207 3.68 -0.86 -28.82
C GLY A 207 5.02 -1.13 -28.11
N ARG A 208 5.11 -2.17 -27.26
CA ARG A 208 6.34 -2.61 -26.57
C ARG A 208 6.99 -3.87 -27.17
N GLU A 209 6.62 -4.28 -28.38
CA GLU A 209 7.27 -5.39 -29.10
C GLU A 209 8.76 -5.13 -29.38
#